data_AF-I9RMA8-F1
#
_entry.id   AF-I9RMA8-F1
#
_cell.length_a   1.000
_cell.length_b   1.000
_cell.length_c   1.000
_cell.angle_alpha   90.00
_cell.angle_beta   90.00
_cell.angle_gamma   90.00
#
_symmetry.space_group_name_H-M   'P 1'
#
loop_
_entity.id
_entity.type
_entity.pdbx_description
1 polymer ?
#
loop_
_entity_poly.entity_id
_entity_poly.type
_entity_poly.pdbx_seq_one_letter_code
_entity_poly.pdbx_strand_id
1 'polypeptide(L)'
;MVTPLQSLRLPLDHPLVEKLCKLSLNNKAAFNEKSGVSYKEEVSKEDRTKFEQALRVLHAIFNNETSLRYLSDENQKFIEDLVQDKKITNEKIEKTLEIVSYSDVDVDFEKFKELMLKVDFVAVGLKSYSQSQLLDLDGGHWDLEVPSVPKESVTFRFDNLDSNNKEMNFYARSSLKDLNKGVVAIDFGTKSTTASYMDKTGTYRLLSIGGLVDDASPTKFENPTIMEFRHKENFLNAYKALDHRPFTEKNDIGVAHEAQKNAKGVKGNDLYRFFSKLKQWAGADEKQNFRDLIEDFSLESFTHCTDFNPIEIYAYYIGRCINNMHNGVFLKYFLSYPVKYEKHQAEKIRESFEKGLKKTLPRHVFGDEKTAKTFKVELRASEPCAYAISALKSYGFFKSEKLDKPIYYGVFDFGGGTTDFDFGKWEKALTPNSLTK
;
A
#
# COMPACT_ATOMS: atom_id res chain seq x y z
N MET A 1 -4.86 12.95 26.30
CA MET A 1 -3.56 13.61 26.11
C MET A 1 -2.84 12.91 24.99
N VAL A 2 -2.21 13.63 24.08
CA VAL A 2 -1.36 13.03 23.03
C VAL A 2 0.01 12.80 23.68
N THR A 3 0.44 11.56 23.79
CA THR A 3 1.73 11.21 24.40
C THR A 3 2.80 11.19 23.31
N PRO A 4 3.93 11.88 23.49
CA PRO A 4 5.09 11.71 22.63
C PRO A 4 5.53 10.26 22.52
N LEU A 5 5.85 9.81 21.31
CA LEU A 5 6.43 8.50 21.05
C LEU A 5 7.92 8.55 21.44
N GLN A 6 8.23 8.20 22.68
CA GLN A 6 9.61 8.04 23.18
C GLN A 6 10.24 6.72 22.75
N SER A 7 9.41 5.72 22.49
CA SER A 7 9.83 4.42 22.00
C SER A 7 8.75 3.81 21.13
N LEU A 8 9.16 2.92 20.24
CA LEU A 8 8.26 2.15 19.37
C LEU A 8 8.46 0.67 19.62
N ARG A 9 7.44 0.03 20.17
CA ARG A 9 7.42 -1.42 20.35
C ARG A 9 6.81 -2.09 19.13
N LEU A 10 7.50 -3.06 18.56
CA LEU A 10 7.07 -3.78 17.36
C LEU A 10 7.13 -5.29 17.57
N PRO A 11 6.17 -6.07 17.03
CA PRO A 11 6.34 -7.50 16.83
C PRO A 11 7.61 -7.81 16.04
N LEU A 12 8.29 -8.91 16.36
CA LEU A 12 9.55 -9.30 15.71
C LEU A 12 9.43 -9.53 14.19
N ASP A 13 8.26 -9.97 13.74
CA ASP A 13 7.94 -10.20 12.34
C ASP A 13 7.51 -8.92 11.59
N HIS A 14 7.38 -7.79 12.29
CA HIS A 14 6.96 -6.55 11.66
C HIS A 14 8.06 -6.00 10.72
N PRO A 15 7.74 -5.62 9.46
CA PRO A 15 8.75 -5.20 8.48
C PRO A 15 9.61 -4.00 8.88
N LEU A 16 9.09 -3.12 9.73
CA LEU A 16 9.89 -2.01 10.28
C LEU A 16 11.06 -2.48 11.15
N VAL A 17 10.98 -3.64 11.81
CA VAL A 17 12.07 -4.15 12.66
C VAL A 17 13.37 -4.23 11.86
N GLU A 18 13.32 -4.82 10.66
CA GLU A 18 14.49 -4.93 9.79
C GLU A 18 15.04 -3.55 9.39
N LYS A 19 14.16 -2.63 8.99
CA LYS A 19 14.55 -1.27 8.58
C LYS A 19 15.19 -0.51 9.76
N LEU A 20 14.64 -0.62 10.97
CA LEU A 20 15.14 0.06 12.16
C LEU A 20 16.45 -0.55 12.69
N CYS A 21 16.60 -1.88 12.66
CA CYS A 21 17.87 -2.54 12.96
C CYS A 21 18.98 -2.08 12.00
N LYS A 22 18.70 -1.96 10.70
CA LYS A 22 19.67 -1.42 9.72
C LYS A 22 20.05 0.04 10.01
N LEU A 23 19.08 0.88 10.40
CA LEU A 23 19.35 2.26 10.80
C LEU A 23 20.21 2.34 12.06
N SER A 24 19.92 1.51 13.07
CA SER A 24 20.69 1.43 14.32
C SER A 24 22.18 1.09 14.09
N LEU A 25 22.44 0.20 13.14
CA LEU A 25 23.80 -0.23 12.78
C LEU A 25 24.59 0.83 12.00
N ASN A 26 23.98 1.95 11.59
CA ASN A 26 24.66 3.05 10.88
C ASN A 26 25.52 2.60 9.68
N ASN A 27 25.10 1.54 8.97
CA ASN A 27 25.84 0.89 7.88
C ASN A 27 27.21 0.30 8.27
N LYS A 28 27.52 0.13 9.56
CA LYS A 28 28.84 -0.35 10.04
C LYS A 28 28.99 -1.87 10.00
N ALA A 29 27.90 -2.64 9.92
CA ALA A 29 27.94 -4.09 9.77
C ALA A 29 26.68 -4.60 9.05
N ALA A 30 26.85 -5.32 7.93
CA ALA A 30 25.75 -6.05 7.32
C ALA A 30 25.51 -7.33 8.12
N PHE A 31 24.33 -7.46 8.75
CA PHE A 31 23.92 -8.74 9.31
C PHE A 31 23.67 -9.71 8.15
N ASN A 32 24.45 -10.79 8.09
CA ASN A 32 24.19 -11.85 7.12
C ASN A 32 23.11 -12.77 7.70
N GLU A 33 21.86 -12.56 7.31
CA GLU A 33 20.72 -13.39 7.74
C GLU A 33 20.91 -14.88 7.41
N LYS A 34 21.77 -15.20 6.45
CA LYS A 34 22.19 -16.58 6.13
C LYS A 34 23.30 -17.09 7.04
N SER A 35 23.37 -16.62 8.30
CA SER A 35 24.18 -17.32 9.30
C SER A 35 23.71 -18.77 9.33
N GLY A 36 24.59 -19.70 8.97
CA GLY A 36 24.31 -21.14 8.86
C GLY A 36 24.07 -21.79 10.23
N VAL A 37 23.09 -21.26 10.97
CA VAL A 37 22.68 -21.72 12.28
C VAL A 37 22.12 -23.12 12.12
N SER A 38 22.74 -24.07 12.81
CA SER A 38 22.23 -25.43 12.89
C SER A 38 21.31 -25.54 14.10
N TYR A 39 20.13 -26.13 13.89
CA TYR A 39 19.15 -26.37 14.94
C TYR A 39 19.15 -27.84 15.35
N LYS A 40 18.78 -28.13 16.60
CA LYS A 40 18.43 -29.51 16.95
C LYS A 40 17.12 -29.96 16.29
N GLU A 41 16.92 -31.26 16.17
CA GLU A 41 15.80 -31.85 15.41
C GLU A 41 14.43 -31.49 16.02
N GLU A 42 14.38 -31.34 17.34
CA GLU A 42 13.17 -30.97 18.09
C GLU A 42 12.71 -29.52 17.89
N VAL A 43 13.53 -28.65 17.29
CA VAL A 43 13.18 -27.24 17.09
C VAL A 43 12.24 -27.10 15.89
N SER A 44 11.05 -26.53 16.12
CA SER A 44 10.03 -26.34 15.10
C SER A 44 10.46 -25.31 14.04
N LYS A 45 9.84 -25.32 12.84
CA LYS A 45 10.11 -24.29 11.82
C LYS A 45 9.71 -22.89 12.28
N GLU A 46 8.63 -22.78 13.04
CA GLU A 46 8.14 -21.50 13.58
C GLU A 46 9.16 -20.90 14.55
N ASP A 47 9.69 -21.71 15.48
CA ASP A 47 10.67 -21.25 16.46
C ASP A 47 11.98 -20.84 15.79
N ARG A 48 12.39 -21.51 14.71
CA ARG A 48 13.55 -21.12 13.90
C ARG A 48 13.35 -19.73 13.30
N THR A 49 12.18 -19.47 12.70
CA THR A 49 11.88 -18.16 12.11
C THR A 49 11.85 -17.06 13.18
N LYS A 50 11.22 -17.29 14.34
CA LYS A 50 11.22 -16.34 15.46
C LYS A 50 12.64 -16.08 15.97
N PHE A 51 13.46 -17.12 16.07
CA PHE A 51 14.85 -17.00 16.48
C PHE A 51 15.69 -16.19 15.49
N GLU A 52 15.53 -16.41 14.18
CA GLU A 52 16.22 -15.63 13.15
C GLU A 52 15.86 -14.14 13.20
N GLN A 53 14.59 -13.82 13.45
CA GLN A 53 14.15 -12.44 13.66
C GLN A 53 14.77 -11.83 14.93
N ALA A 54 14.82 -12.59 16.03
CA ALA A 54 15.44 -12.16 17.29
C ALA A 54 16.95 -11.97 17.16
N LEU A 55 17.64 -12.85 16.42
CA LEU A 55 19.09 -12.73 16.15
C LEU A 55 19.41 -11.44 15.40
N ARG A 56 18.59 -11.03 14.44
CA ARG A 56 18.75 -9.75 13.74
C ARG A 56 18.71 -8.57 14.72
N VAL A 57 17.80 -8.62 15.69
CA VAL A 57 17.69 -7.61 16.75
C VAL A 57 18.90 -7.65 17.69
N LEU A 58 19.29 -8.82 18.17
CA LEU A 58 20.48 -8.97 19.02
C LEU A 58 21.74 -8.44 18.33
N HIS A 59 21.88 -8.67 17.03
CA HIS A 59 22.99 -8.13 16.27
C HIS A 59 23.00 -6.60 16.24
N ALA A 60 21.82 -5.96 16.14
CA ALA A 60 21.71 -4.51 16.25
C ALA A 60 22.10 -4.00 17.64
N ILE A 61 21.65 -4.67 18.71
CA ILE A 61 21.98 -4.32 20.10
C ILE A 61 23.48 -4.45 20.36
N PHE A 62 24.08 -5.58 19.98
CA PHE A 62 25.47 -5.89 20.26
C PHE A 62 26.45 -4.94 19.55
N ASN A 63 26.12 -4.51 18.33
CA ASN A 63 26.97 -3.65 17.51
C ASN A 63 26.65 -2.15 17.61
N ASN A 64 25.72 -1.77 18.49
CA ASN A 64 25.41 -0.38 18.80
C ASN A 64 25.82 -0.07 20.24
N GLU A 65 26.86 0.75 20.42
CA GLU A 65 27.42 1.08 21.75
C GLU A 65 26.37 1.65 22.73
N THR A 66 25.40 2.42 22.24
CA THR A 66 24.32 2.98 23.07
C THR A 66 23.38 1.88 23.56
N SER A 67 23.04 0.93 22.68
CA SER A 67 22.15 -0.20 23.00
C SER A 67 22.84 -1.18 23.96
N LEU A 68 24.14 -1.44 23.77
CA LEU A 68 24.92 -2.36 24.58
C LEU A 68 24.99 -1.95 26.06
N ARG A 69 24.94 -0.65 26.36
CA ARG A 69 24.93 -0.11 27.75
C ARG A 69 23.74 -0.58 28.58
N TYR A 70 22.65 -1.00 27.94
CA TYR A 70 21.46 -1.50 28.62
C TYR A 70 21.47 -3.02 28.82
N LEU A 71 22.45 -3.73 28.27
CA LEU A 71 22.56 -5.18 28.36
C LEU A 71 23.50 -5.58 29.51
N SER A 72 23.05 -6.48 30.40
CA SER A 72 23.88 -7.00 31.50
C SER A 72 25.06 -7.83 31.01
N ASP A 73 26.14 -7.87 31.78
CA ASP A 73 27.34 -8.68 31.48
C ASP A 73 27.00 -10.17 31.24
N GLU A 74 26.04 -10.71 32.01
CA GLU A 74 25.55 -12.09 31.83
C GLU A 74 24.89 -12.31 30.46
N ASN A 75 24.12 -11.32 29.99
CA ASN A 75 23.47 -11.40 28.68
C ASN A 75 24.46 -11.15 27.55
N GLN A 76 25.47 -10.31 27.75
CA GLN A 76 26.54 -10.11 26.76
C GLN A 76 27.30 -11.42 26.56
N LYS A 77 27.70 -12.07 27.67
CA LYS A 77 28.34 -13.38 27.63
C LYS A 77 27.46 -14.45 26.97
N PHE A 78 26.15 -14.45 27.25
CA PHE A 78 25.22 -15.36 26.58
C PHE A 78 25.20 -15.17 25.07
N ILE A 79 25.19 -13.92 24.58
CA ILE A 79 25.22 -13.61 23.14
C ILE A 79 26.55 -14.07 22.52
N GLU A 80 27.68 -13.85 23.19
CA GLU A 80 29.00 -14.34 22.73
C GLU A 80 29.05 -15.87 22.63
N ASP A 81 28.52 -16.57 23.64
CA ASP A 81 28.42 -18.04 23.65
C ASP A 81 27.50 -18.55 22.53
N LEU A 82 26.40 -17.84 22.26
CA LEU A 82 25.43 -18.16 21.20
C LEU A 82 26.06 -18.15 19.81
N VAL A 83 27.04 -17.27 19.56
CA VAL A 83 27.77 -17.20 18.28
C VAL A 83 28.67 -18.43 18.05
N GLN A 84 29.18 -19.03 19.13
CA GLN A 84 30.06 -20.21 19.08
C GLN A 84 29.31 -21.53 19.09
N ASP A 85 27.99 -21.49 19.28
CA ASP A 85 27.18 -22.68 19.45
C ASP A 85 27.02 -23.50 18.18
N LYS A 86 27.29 -24.80 18.30
CA LYS A 86 27.15 -25.74 17.16
C LYS A 86 25.71 -26.10 16.84
N LYS A 87 24.81 -26.09 17.84
CA LYS A 87 23.39 -26.41 17.67
C LYS A 87 22.52 -25.62 18.65
N ILE A 88 21.51 -24.93 18.11
CA ILE A 88 20.54 -24.16 18.89
C ILE A 88 19.42 -25.07 19.41
N THR A 89 19.06 -24.88 20.69
CA THR A 89 17.98 -25.58 21.43
C THR A 89 16.79 -24.65 21.65
N ASN A 90 15.61 -25.20 21.97
CA ASN A 90 14.44 -24.40 22.35
C ASN A 90 14.71 -23.48 23.55
N GLU A 91 15.45 -23.95 24.56
CA GLU A 91 15.84 -23.13 25.72
C GLU A 91 16.66 -21.88 25.32
N LYS A 92 17.57 -22.01 24.35
CA LYS A 92 18.35 -20.88 23.84
C LYS A 92 17.49 -19.92 23.04
N ILE A 93 16.52 -20.43 22.28
CA ILE A 93 15.55 -19.61 21.55
C ILE A 93 14.69 -18.81 22.53
N GLU A 94 14.14 -19.46 23.55
CA GLU A 94 13.33 -18.81 24.59
C GLU A 94 14.13 -17.72 25.31
N LYS A 95 15.35 -18.02 25.75
CA LYS A 95 16.22 -17.04 26.40
C LYS A 95 16.57 -15.86 25.48
N THR A 96 16.79 -16.12 24.19
CA THR A 96 17.06 -15.08 23.19
C THR A 96 15.86 -14.15 22.98
N LEU A 97 14.66 -14.73 22.84
CA LEU A 97 13.42 -13.97 22.73
C LEU A 97 13.16 -13.14 24.00
N GLU A 98 13.42 -13.72 25.18
CA GLU A 98 13.31 -13.03 26.45
C GLU A 98 14.23 -11.81 26.50
N ILE A 99 15.53 -11.99 26.20
CA ILE A 99 16.52 -10.89 26.16
C ILE A 99 16.05 -9.76 25.24
N VAL A 100 15.62 -10.10 24.03
CA VAL A 100 15.14 -9.11 23.06
C VAL A 100 13.89 -8.36 23.57
N SER A 101 13.00 -9.05 24.28
CA SER A 101 11.71 -8.49 24.73
C SER A 101 11.82 -7.34 25.75
N TYR A 102 12.89 -7.30 26.53
CA TYR A 102 13.17 -6.24 27.51
C TYR A 102 14.36 -5.36 27.13
N SER A 103 15.07 -5.68 26.04
CA SER A 103 16.17 -4.87 25.54
C SER A 103 15.67 -3.77 24.62
N ASP A 104 16.38 -2.65 24.61
CA ASP A 104 16.10 -1.52 23.75
C ASP A 104 17.14 -1.42 22.63
N VAL A 105 16.67 -1.15 21.42
CA VAL A 105 17.51 -0.83 20.27
C VAL A 105 17.50 0.67 20.06
N ASP A 106 18.67 1.29 20.16
CA ASP A 106 18.85 2.72 19.91
C ASP A 106 18.81 3.02 18.41
N VAL A 107 17.99 3.99 18.02
CA VAL A 107 17.85 4.44 16.63
C VAL A 107 17.94 5.96 16.60
N ASP A 108 18.84 6.47 15.74
CA ASP A 108 18.98 7.90 15.44
C ASP A 108 17.63 8.51 15.03
N PHE A 109 17.22 9.56 15.75
CA PHE A 109 15.90 10.17 15.57
C PHE A 109 15.74 10.80 14.19
N GLU A 110 16.77 11.46 13.65
CA GLU A 110 16.72 12.10 12.32
C GLU A 110 16.55 11.05 11.21
N LYS A 111 17.27 9.93 11.28
CA LYS A 111 17.12 8.82 10.32
C LYS A 111 15.75 8.17 10.39
N PHE A 112 15.24 7.96 11.60
CA PHE A 112 13.88 7.45 11.77
C PHE A 112 12.83 8.43 11.22
N LYS A 113 12.99 9.73 11.50
CA LYS A 113 12.16 10.80 10.93
C LYS A 113 12.12 10.71 9.41
N GLU A 114 13.29 10.68 8.79
CA GLU A 114 13.40 10.63 7.34
C GLU A 114 12.75 9.38 6.74
N LEU A 115 12.94 8.22 7.38
CA LEU A 115 12.29 6.97 6.98
C LEU A 115 10.77 7.14 6.96
N MET A 116 10.20 7.64 8.06
CA MET A 116 8.75 7.77 8.21
C MET A 116 8.15 8.82 7.27
N LEU A 117 8.85 9.94 7.03
CA LEU A 117 8.41 10.96 6.06
C LEU A 117 8.42 10.48 4.60
N LYS A 118 9.16 9.41 4.30
CA LYS A 118 9.35 8.86 2.94
C LYS A 118 8.57 7.57 2.67
N VAL A 119 7.73 7.08 3.58
CA VAL A 119 7.00 5.79 3.43
C VAL A 119 6.21 5.73 2.12
N ASP A 120 5.40 6.74 1.81
CA ASP A 120 4.60 6.77 0.58
C ASP A 120 5.40 7.22 -0.67
N PHE A 121 6.53 7.91 -0.47
CA PHE A 121 7.50 8.19 -1.53
C PHE A 121 8.16 6.88 -2.03
N VAL A 122 8.58 6.02 -1.10
CA VAL A 122 9.18 4.72 -1.43
C VAL A 122 8.15 3.79 -2.03
N ALA A 123 6.94 3.71 -1.45
CA ALA A 123 5.92 2.76 -1.90
C ALA A 123 5.36 3.08 -3.30
N VAL A 124 5.04 4.34 -3.58
CA VAL A 124 4.32 4.72 -4.80
C VAL A 124 4.79 6.05 -5.43
N GLY A 125 5.88 6.63 -4.94
CA GLY A 125 6.47 7.83 -5.55
C GLY A 125 5.76 9.14 -5.22
N LEU A 126 4.94 9.20 -4.17
CA LEU A 126 4.36 10.45 -3.69
C LEU A 126 5.45 11.40 -3.14
N LYS A 127 5.15 12.70 -3.05
CA LYS A 127 6.05 13.67 -2.39
C LYS A 127 6.22 13.28 -0.92
N SER A 128 7.46 13.37 -0.41
CA SER A 128 7.73 13.19 1.02
C SER A 128 6.92 14.17 1.87
N TYR A 129 6.52 13.72 3.05
CA TYR A 129 5.78 14.53 3.99
C TYR A 129 6.65 15.67 4.56
N SER A 130 6.03 16.79 4.93
CA SER A 130 6.70 17.86 5.66
C SER A 130 7.04 17.40 7.08
N GLN A 131 8.08 17.97 7.68
CA GLN A 131 8.47 17.63 9.05
C GLN A 131 7.34 17.86 10.06
N SER A 132 6.51 18.89 9.85
CA SER A 132 5.32 19.17 10.65
C SER A 132 4.35 17.98 10.74
N GLN A 133 4.32 17.10 9.73
CA GLN A 133 3.48 15.90 9.74
C GLN A 133 3.80 15.01 10.94
N LEU A 134 5.04 14.98 11.40
CA LEU A 134 5.47 14.11 12.50
C LEU A 134 5.65 14.85 13.82
N LEU A 135 5.94 16.15 13.78
CA LEU A 135 6.37 16.94 14.94
C LEU A 135 5.27 17.81 15.54
N ASP A 136 4.21 18.13 14.79
CA ASP A 136 3.12 18.96 15.29
C ASP A 136 2.17 18.11 16.16
N LEU A 137 1.58 18.74 17.18
CA LEU A 137 0.61 18.11 18.09
C LEU A 137 -0.61 17.51 17.37
N ASP A 138 -1.08 18.20 16.32
CA ASP A 138 -2.18 17.75 15.46
C ASP A 138 -1.72 16.88 14.29
N GLY A 139 -0.42 16.61 14.19
CA GLY A 139 0.19 15.71 13.22
C GLY A 139 0.14 14.25 13.70
N GLY A 140 1.26 13.58 13.45
CA GLY A 140 1.54 12.18 13.70
C GLY A 140 1.41 11.28 12.47
N HIS A 141 1.67 9.99 12.65
CA HIS A 141 1.69 9.01 11.55
C HIS A 141 0.86 7.75 11.86
N TRP A 142 0.17 7.23 10.86
CA TRP A 142 -0.72 6.07 11.01
C TRP A 142 0.04 4.77 11.30
N ASP A 143 1.23 4.63 10.71
CA ASP A 143 2.02 3.40 10.76
C ASP A 143 2.87 3.27 12.05
N LEU A 144 2.64 4.12 13.07
CA LEU A 144 3.37 4.15 14.35
C LEU A 144 2.54 3.66 15.55
N GLU A 145 1.28 3.29 15.34
CA GLU A 145 0.42 2.72 16.38
C GLU A 145 0.23 1.22 16.10
N VAL A 146 1.14 0.40 16.64
CA VAL A 146 1.21 -1.04 16.39
C VAL A 146 0.96 -1.82 17.68
N PRO A 147 -0.02 -2.73 17.73
CA PRO A 147 -0.18 -3.62 18.88
C PRO A 147 0.91 -4.70 18.85
N SER A 148 1.47 -5.00 20.02
CA SER A 148 2.54 -5.99 20.17
C SER A 148 2.27 -6.91 21.37
N VAL A 149 2.60 -8.20 21.23
CA VAL A 149 2.62 -9.15 22.35
C VAL A 149 3.96 -9.03 23.07
N PRO A 150 4.01 -9.01 24.42
CA PRO A 150 5.24 -8.64 25.11
C PRO A 150 6.48 -9.52 24.80
N LYS A 151 6.34 -10.84 24.74
CA LYS A 151 7.48 -11.77 24.59
C LYS A 151 8.05 -11.88 23.17
N GLU A 152 7.31 -11.48 22.14
CA GLU A 152 7.71 -11.61 20.73
C GLU A 152 7.81 -10.21 20.09
N SER A 153 8.44 -9.29 20.81
CA SER A 153 8.53 -7.90 20.40
C SER A 153 9.90 -7.32 20.75
N VAL A 154 10.24 -6.21 20.11
CA VAL A 154 11.42 -5.40 20.39
C VAL A 154 10.98 -3.96 20.62
N THR A 155 11.66 -3.26 21.51
CA THR A 155 11.46 -1.83 21.74
C THR A 155 12.58 -1.05 21.07
N PHE A 156 12.23 -0.16 20.14
CA PHE A 156 13.16 0.81 19.59
C PHE A 156 13.05 2.10 20.39
N ARG A 157 14.18 2.59 20.91
CA ARG A 157 14.27 3.89 21.55
C ARG A 157 14.88 4.89 20.60
N PHE A 158 14.41 6.12 20.73
CA PHE A 158 14.92 7.25 19.98
C PHE A 158 15.58 8.21 20.97
N ASP A 159 16.71 8.80 20.60
CA ASP A 159 17.35 9.84 21.43
C ASP A 159 16.47 11.08 21.59
N ASN A 160 15.47 11.25 20.71
CA ASN A 160 14.56 12.40 20.65
C ASN A 160 15.31 13.72 20.47
N LEU A 161 16.47 13.71 19.81
CA LEU A 161 17.28 14.89 19.58
C LEU A 161 17.35 15.25 18.09
N ASP A 162 17.27 16.54 17.78
CA ASP A 162 17.64 17.05 16.46
C ASP A 162 19.17 17.15 16.29
N SER A 163 19.63 17.54 15.10
CA SER A 163 21.06 17.74 14.82
C SER A 163 21.74 18.82 15.66
N ASN A 164 20.98 19.63 16.42
CA ASN A 164 21.46 20.64 17.35
C ASN A 164 21.25 20.25 18.82
N ASN A 165 20.94 18.98 19.12
CA ASN A 165 20.63 18.45 20.46
C ASN A 165 19.40 19.07 21.12
N LYS A 166 18.40 19.47 20.34
CA LYS A 166 17.11 19.93 20.86
C LYS A 166 16.13 18.77 20.95
N GLU A 167 15.43 18.68 22.08
CA GLU A 167 14.39 17.67 22.29
C GLU A 167 13.24 17.82 21.27
N MET A 168 12.89 16.70 20.64
CA MET A 168 11.83 16.56 19.65
C MET A 168 10.89 15.42 20.03
N ASN A 169 9.63 15.57 19.66
CA ASN A 169 8.59 14.59 19.98
C ASN A 169 7.90 14.12 18.70
N PHE A 170 7.79 12.80 18.54
CA PHE A 170 6.92 12.19 17.54
C PHE A 170 5.55 11.92 18.11
N TYR A 171 4.56 11.86 17.22
CA TYR A 171 3.22 11.47 17.59
C TYR A 171 2.75 10.31 16.71
N ALA A 172 2.20 9.27 17.34
CA ALA A 172 1.37 8.31 16.62
C ALA A 172 0.00 8.95 16.36
N ARG A 173 -0.64 8.56 15.26
CA ARG A 173 -1.96 9.10 14.90
C ARG A 173 -2.90 7.98 14.48
N SER A 174 -4.00 7.83 15.21
CA SER A 174 -5.10 6.98 14.76
C SER A 174 -5.71 7.54 13.47
N SER A 175 -5.77 6.70 12.43
CA SER A 175 -6.35 7.06 11.13
C SER A 175 -7.86 7.29 11.19
N LEU A 176 -8.53 6.90 12.28
CA LEU A 176 -9.95 7.19 12.53
C LEU A 176 -10.23 8.70 12.62
N LYS A 177 -9.21 9.51 12.94
CA LYS A 177 -9.30 10.97 12.94
C LYS A 177 -9.24 11.58 11.54
N ASP A 178 -8.82 10.81 10.54
CA ASP A 178 -8.60 11.27 9.16
C ASP A 178 -9.54 10.61 8.15
N LEU A 179 -10.65 10.04 8.62
CA LEU A 179 -11.67 9.45 7.74
C LEU A 179 -12.30 10.53 6.84
N ASN A 180 -12.25 10.30 5.54
CA ASN A 180 -12.88 11.14 4.54
C ASN A 180 -14.29 10.61 4.24
N LYS A 181 -15.28 11.52 4.25
CA LYS A 181 -16.69 11.20 3.95
C LYS A 181 -17.00 11.13 2.45
N GLY A 182 -16.05 11.57 1.62
CA GLY A 182 -16.14 11.57 0.18
C GLY A 182 -16.11 10.17 -0.43
N VAL A 183 -16.34 10.12 -1.72
CA VAL A 183 -16.29 8.91 -2.53
C VAL A 183 -15.16 9.05 -3.54
N VAL A 184 -14.48 7.94 -3.79
CA VAL A 184 -13.51 7.81 -4.89
C VAL A 184 -14.23 7.18 -6.07
N ALA A 185 -14.20 7.83 -7.24
CA ALA A 185 -14.73 7.26 -8.47
C ALA A 185 -13.57 6.88 -9.39
N ILE A 186 -13.54 5.64 -9.84
CA ILE A 186 -12.47 5.07 -10.66
C ILE A 186 -13.06 4.58 -11.97
N ASP A 187 -12.50 5.09 -13.05
CA ASP A 187 -12.70 4.59 -14.40
C ASP A 187 -11.51 3.75 -14.83
N PHE A 188 -11.63 2.43 -14.72
CA PHE A 188 -10.59 1.47 -15.09
C PHE A 188 -10.68 1.19 -16.60
N GLY A 189 -10.07 2.05 -17.42
CA GLY A 189 -10.09 1.95 -18.88
C GLY A 189 -8.97 1.08 -19.45
N THR A 190 -9.15 0.65 -20.71
CA THR A 190 -8.19 -0.23 -21.41
C THR A 190 -6.84 0.44 -21.65
N LYS A 191 -6.85 1.71 -22.10
CA LYS A 191 -5.64 2.47 -22.42
C LYS A 191 -5.17 3.31 -21.24
N SER A 192 -6.11 3.93 -20.55
CA SER A 192 -5.87 4.79 -19.39
C SER A 192 -6.92 4.57 -18.33
N THR A 193 -6.52 4.76 -17.08
CA THR A 193 -7.35 4.78 -15.89
C THR A 193 -7.45 6.21 -15.39
N THR A 194 -8.68 6.66 -15.11
CA THR A 194 -8.93 7.95 -14.48
C THR A 194 -9.49 7.71 -13.10
N ALA A 195 -8.98 8.38 -12.09
CA ALA A 195 -9.57 8.34 -10.75
C ALA A 195 -9.82 9.76 -10.25
N SER A 196 -10.93 9.93 -9.54
CA SER A 196 -11.31 11.20 -8.93
C SER A 196 -11.71 10.98 -7.47
N TYR A 197 -11.44 11.97 -6.63
CA TYR A 197 -11.83 11.97 -5.23
C TYR A 197 -12.22 13.37 -4.77
N MET A 198 -13.00 13.45 -3.70
CA MET A 198 -13.34 14.71 -3.07
C MET A 198 -12.34 15.00 -1.95
N ASP A 199 -11.62 16.11 -2.06
CA ASP A 199 -10.69 16.53 -1.02
C ASP A 199 -11.41 17.04 0.23
N LYS A 200 -10.65 17.38 1.28
CA LYS A 200 -11.18 17.87 2.56
C LYS A 200 -11.98 19.18 2.42
N THR A 201 -11.80 19.95 1.33
CA THR A 201 -12.54 21.19 1.06
C THR A 201 -13.87 20.95 0.34
N GLY A 202 -14.15 19.70 -0.06
CA GLY A 202 -15.30 19.37 -0.90
C GLY A 202 -15.04 19.54 -2.40
N THR A 203 -13.79 19.83 -2.80
CA THR A 203 -13.42 20.00 -4.21
C THR A 203 -13.09 18.65 -4.84
N TYR A 204 -13.62 18.40 -6.04
CA TYR A 204 -13.26 17.21 -6.82
C TYR A 204 -11.85 17.36 -7.40
N ARG A 205 -11.00 16.36 -7.16
CA ARG A 205 -9.63 16.27 -7.66
C ARG A 205 -9.49 15.05 -8.55
N LEU A 206 -8.71 15.19 -9.61
CA LEU A 206 -8.28 14.08 -10.44
C LEU A 206 -6.92 13.57 -9.95
N LEU A 207 -6.73 12.25 -10.01
CA LEU A 207 -5.51 11.58 -9.60
C LEU A 207 -4.53 11.48 -10.77
N SER A 208 -3.26 11.82 -10.51
CA SER A 208 -2.14 11.53 -11.41
C SER A 208 -1.14 10.63 -10.68
N ILE A 209 -0.75 9.51 -11.30
CA ILE A 209 0.09 8.45 -10.75
C ILE A 209 1.42 8.43 -11.51
N GLY A 210 2.49 8.86 -10.83
CA GLY A 210 3.83 8.93 -11.44
C GLY A 210 3.97 9.99 -12.54
N GLY A 211 2.98 10.86 -12.72
CA GLY A 211 3.04 11.98 -13.65
C GLY A 211 3.99 13.09 -13.17
N LEU A 212 4.49 13.90 -14.11
CA LEU A 212 5.30 15.07 -13.78
C LEU A 212 4.43 16.12 -13.08
N VAL A 213 4.90 16.63 -11.93
CA VAL A 213 4.18 17.64 -11.14
C VAL A 213 3.93 18.91 -11.96
N ASP A 214 4.93 19.31 -12.75
CA ASP A 214 4.91 20.54 -13.56
C ASP A 214 4.19 20.37 -14.91
N ASP A 215 3.71 19.16 -15.24
CA ASP A 215 2.88 18.97 -16.42
C ASP A 215 1.55 19.69 -16.18
N ALA A 216 1.27 20.75 -16.95
CA ALA A 216 0.00 21.46 -16.89
C ALA A 216 -1.09 20.79 -17.75
N SER A 217 -0.73 19.80 -18.57
CA SER A 217 -1.65 19.14 -19.48
C SER A 217 -2.73 18.36 -18.72
N PRO A 218 -4.01 18.43 -19.15
CA PRO A 218 -5.07 17.56 -18.65
C PRO A 218 -4.73 16.06 -18.82
N THR A 219 -3.91 15.70 -19.82
CA THR A 219 -3.53 14.31 -20.10
C THR A 219 -2.75 13.65 -18.96
N LYS A 220 -2.17 14.41 -18.03
CA LYS A 220 -1.49 13.84 -16.86
C LYS A 220 -2.43 13.06 -15.94
N PHE A 221 -3.73 13.36 -16.00
CA PHE A 221 -4.76 12.68 -15.22
C PHE A 221 -5.29 11.42 -15.92
N GLU A 222 -4.95 11.22 -17.19
CA GLU A 222 -5.13 9.95 -17.89
C GLU A 222 -3.95 9.03 -17.57
N ASN A 223 -4.06 8.28 -16.48
CA ASN A 223 -2.99 7.39 -16.04
C ASN A 223 -2.91 6.19 -16.99
N PRO A 224 -1.81 5.93 -17.71
CA PRO A 224 -1.73 4.77 -18.58
C PRO A 224 -2.05 3.47 -17.82
N THR A 225 -2.90 2.60 -18.38
CA THR A 225 -3.23 1.31 -17.75
C THR A 225 -2.12 0.31 -18.06
N ILE A 226 -0.96 0.54 -17.45
CA ILE A 226 0.26 -0.24 -17.67
C ILE A 226 0.99 -0.48 -16.35
N MET A 227 1.59 -1.66 -16.24
CA MET A 227 2.51 -2.04 -15.16
C MET A 227 3.87 -2.48 -15.73
N GLU A 228 4.91 -2.35 -14.93
CA GLU A 228 6.24 -2.89 -15.19
C GLU A 228 6.63 -3.83 -14.05
N PHE A 229 6.91 -5.09 -14.37
CA PHE A 229 7.46 -6.08 -13.45
C PHE A 229 8.97 -5.94 -13.38
N ARG A 230 9.51 -5.55 -12.21
CA ARG A 230 10.96 -5.41 -12.00
C ARG A 230 11.49 -6.50 -11.07
N HIS A 231 10.88 -6.65 -9.89
CA HIS A 231 11.24 -7.67 -8.91
C HIS A 231 9.96 -8.23 -8.26
N LYS A 232 9.29 -9.15 -8.95
CA LYS A 232 7.96 -9.66 -8.57
C LYS A 232 7.97 -10.26 -7.16
N GLU A 233 8.94 -11.11 -6.85
CA GLU A 233 9.02 -11.79 -5.56
C GLU A 233 9.30 -10.81 -4.41
N ASN A 234 10.17 -9.82 -4.61
CA ASN A 234 10.42 -8.77 -3.62
C ASN A 234 9.13 -8.01 -3.28
N PHE A 235 8.40 -7.58 -4.31
CA PHE A 235 7.11 -6.90 -4.12
C PHE A 235 6.12 -7.79 -3.37
N LEU A 236 5.98 -9.05 -3.79
CA LEU A 236 5.01 -9.98 -3.22
C LEU A 236 5.28 -10.26 -1.74
N ASN A 237 6.55 -10.45 -1.38
CA ASN A 237 6.98 -10.61 0.00
C ASN A 237 6.65 -9.37 0.84
N ALA A 238 6.98 -8.17 0.34
CA ALA A 238 6.67 -6.92 1.04
C ALA A 238 5.14 -6.69 1.16
N TYR A 239 4.37 -6.98 0.12
CA TYR A 239 2.92 -6.80 0.05
C TYR A 239 2.18 -7.76 1.00
N LYS A 240 2.68 -9.00 1.15
CA LYS A 240 2.12 -10.01 2.06
C LYS A 240 2.53 -9.80 3.53
N ALA A 241 3.61 -9.06 3.78
CA ALA A 241 4.13 -8.89 5.13
C ALA A 241 3.19 -8.14 6.10
N LEU A 242 2.25 -7.34 5.60
CA LEU A 242 1.21 -6.70 6.40
C LEU A 242 -0.16 -6.76 5.71
N ASP A 243 -1.21 -6.90 6.50
CA ASP A 243 -2.60 -6.83 6.02
C ASP A 243 -3.06 -5.42 5.67
N HIS A 244 -2.38 -4.42 6.21
CA HIS A 244 -2.74 -3.02 6.11
C HIS A 244 -1.48 -2.19 5.93
N ARG A 245 -1.45 -1.36 4.87
CA ARG A 245 -0.33 -0.49 4.51
C ARG A 245 1.05 -1.19 4.53
N PRO A 246 1.24 -2.24 3.71
CA PRO A 246 2.56 -2.88 3.60
C PRO A 246 3.64 -1.91 3.10
N PHE A 247 4.88 -2.13 3.55
CA PHE A 247 6.06 -1.34 3.17
C PHE A 247 6.64 -1.82 1.83
N THR A 248 5.85 -1.74 0.76
CA THR A 248 6.28 -2.06 -0.61
C THR A 248 7.23 -1.00 -1.16
N GLU A 249 7.92 -1.31 -2.26
CA GLU A 249 8.79 -0.36 -2.96
C GLU A 249 8.39 -0.23 -4.44
N LYS A 250 8.27 1.02 -4.93
CA LYS A 250 7.94 1.29 -6.35
C LYS A 250 8.99 0.77 -7.33
N ASN A 251 10.19 0.46 -6.83
CA ASN A 251 11.27 -0.09 -7.63
C ASN A 251 11.09 -1.58 -7.92
N ASP A 252 10.18 -2.27 -7.22
CA ASP A 252 9.85 -3.66 -7.51
C ASP A 252 8.74 -3.78 -8.57
N ILE A 253 7.78 -2.86 -8.57
CA ILE A 253 6.69 -2.75 -9.55
C ILE A 253 6.49 -1.30 -9.96
N GLY A 254 6.59 -1.02 -11.27
CA GLY A 254 6.24 0.29 -11.84
C GLY A 254 4.78 0.32 -12.29
N VAL A 255 4.11 1.47 -12.17
CA VAL A 255 2.70 1.64 -12.58
C VAL A 255 2.50 2.96 -13.33
N ALA A 256 1.55 2.98 -14.27
CA ALA A 256 1.07 4.15 -14.98
C ALA A 256 2.18 4.94 -15.71
N HIS A 257 2.31 6.24 -15.44
CA HIS A 257 3.23 7.12 -16.17
C HIS A 257 4.69 6.68 -15.99
N GLU A 258 5.05 6.13 -14.83
CA GLU A 258 6.41 5.61 -14.59
C GLU A 258 6.70 4.38 -15.47
N ALA A 259 5.80 3.40 -15.47
CA ALA A 259 5.94 2.22 -16.31
C ALA A 259 5.90 2.58 -17.81
N GLN A 260 5.02 3.51 -18.23
CA GLN A 260 4.99 3.97 -19.62
C GLN A 260 6.29 4.66 -20.04
N LYS A 261 6.86 5.49 -19.17
CA LYS A 261 8.16 6.13 -19.42
C LYS A 261 9.25 5.09 -19.63
N ASN A 262 9.28 4.06 -18.79
CA ASN A 262 10.28 3.00 -18.85
C ASN A 262 10.08 2.05 -20.04
N ALA A 263 8.85 1.91 -20.55
CA ALA A 263 8.57 1.11 -21.75
C ALA A 263 9.12 1.75 -23.04
N LYS A 264 9.34 3.07 -23.07
CA LYS A 264 9.81 3.77 -24.27
C LYS A 264 11.20 3.28 -24.67
N GLY A 265 11.30 2.73 -25.88
CA GLY A 265 12.57 2.28 -26.46
C GLY A 265 13.03 0.88 -26.02
N VAL A 266 12.25 0.19 -25.17
CA VAL A 266 12.49 -1.21 -24.82
C VAL A 266 12.25 -2.10 -26.04
N LYS A 267 13.08 -3.14 -26.21
CA LYS A 267 13.05 -4.05 -27.36
C LYS A 267 13.24 -5.50 -26.93
N GLY A 268 12.86 -6.42 -27.82
CA GLY A 268 13.06 -7.85 -27.62
C GLY A 268 12.31 -8.38 -26.39
N ASN A 269 12.93 -9.32 -25.68
CA ASN A 269 12.28 -10.01 -24.56
C ASN A 269 11.96 -9.09 -23.38
N ASP A 270 12.64 -7.95 -23.23
CA ASP A 270 12.35 -7.02 -22.14
C ASP A 270 10.96 -6.36 -22.25
N LEU A 271 10.30 -6.45 -23.40
CA LEU A 271 8.89 -6.05 -23.55
C LEU A 271 7.95 -6.90 -22.68
N TYR A 272 8.30 -8.16 -22.39
CA TYR A 272 7.53 -9.03 -21.49
C TYR A 272 7.56 -8.58 -20.01
N ARG A 273 8.34 -7.53 -19.68
CA ARG A 273 8.25 -6.88 -18.36
C ARG A 273 7.04 -5.96 -18.24
N PHE A 274 6.44 -5.55 -19.34
CA PHE A 274 5.39 -4.54 -19.35
C PHE A 274 4.02 -5.16 -19.64
N PHE A 275 3.05 -4.83 -18.79
CA PHE A 275 1.68 -5.30 -18.95
C PHE A 275 0.72 -4.12 -19.15
N SER A 276 0.39 -3.81 -20.40
CA SER A 276 -0.51 -2.71 -20.79
C SER A 276 -1.94 -3.15 -21.12
N LYS A 277 -2.21 -4.46 -21.06
CA LYS A 277 -3.46 -5.09 -21.49
C LYS A 277 -4.26 -5.65 -20.31
N LEU A 278 -4.15 -5.05 -19.12
CA LEU A 278 -4.78 -5.55 -17.89
C LEU A 278 -6.27 -5.83 -18.05
N LYS A 279 -7.02 -4.84 -18.56
CA LYS A 279 -8.47 -4.97 -18.78
C LYS A 279 -8.77 -6.03 -19.84
N GLN A 280 -8.04 -6.03 -20.95
CA GLN A 280 -8.20 -7.02 -22.02
C GLN A 280 -7.92 -8.45 -21.53
N TRP A 281 -6.92 -8.65 -20.69
CA TRP A 281 -6.63 -9.95 -20.08
C TRP A 281 -7.77 -10.41 -19.16
N ALA A 282 -8.39 -9.51 -18.39
CA ALA A 282 -9.57 -9.84 -17.60
C ALA A 282 -10.78 -10.27 -18.45
N GLY A 283 -10.93 -9.70 -19.65
CA GLY A 283 -11.99 -10.07 -20.58
C GLY A 283 -11.69 -11.33 -21.41
N ALA A 284 -10.44 -11.53 -21.83
CA ALA A 284 -10.02 -12.68 -22.62
C ALA A 284 -9.92 -13.97 -21.79
N ASP A 285 -9.60 -13.84 -20.51
CA ASP A 285 -9.47 -14.96 -19.57
C ASP A 285 -8.46 -16.02 -20.03
N GLU A 286 -7.31 -15.58 -20.53
CA GLU A 286 -6.25 -16.44 -21.05
C GLU A 286 -4.99 -16.35 -20.18
N LYS A 287 -4.25 -17.47 -20.11
CA LYS A 287 -2.92 -17.52 -19.50
C LYS A 287 -1.94 -16.66 -20.31
N GLN A 288 -1.09 -15.90 -19.62
CA GLN A 288 -0.09 -15.03 -20.26
C GLN A 288 1.28 -15.19 -19.61
N ASN A 289 2.34 -15.05 -20.41
CA ASN A 289 3.72 -15.15 -19.94
C ASN A 289 4.34 -13.75 -19.87
N PHE A 290 5.09 -13.54 -18.80
CA PHE A 290 5.80 -12.30 -18.49
C PHE A 290 7.20 -12.64 -18.00
N ARG A 291 7.98 -11.60 -17.75
CA ARG A 291 9.24 -11.71 -17.02
C ARG A 291 9.43 -10.50 -16.15
N ASP A 292 10.24 -10.61 -15.12
CA ASP A 292 10.77 -9.45 -14.41
C ASP A 292 12.25 -9.24 -14.77
N LEU A 293 13.05 -8.54 -13.94
CA LEU A 293 14.48 -8.35 -14.20
C LEU A 293 15.33 -9.59 -13.89
N ILE A 294 14.75 -10.60 -13.24
CA ILE A 294 15.44 -11.79 -12.73
C ILE A 294 14.99 -13.03 -13.51
N GLU A 295 13.69 -13.30 -13.57
CA GLU A 295 13.15 -14.54 -14.10
C GLU A 295 11.85 -14.37 -14.90
N ASP A 296 11.57 -15.38 -15.72
CA ASP A 296 10.32 -15.49 -16.47
C ASP A 296 9.23 -16.13 -15.58
N PHE A 297 7.99 -15.71 -15.75
CA PHE A 297 6.86 -16.25 -15.00
C PHE A 297 5.56 -16.25 -15.83
N SER A 298 4.59 -17.05 -15.42
CA SER A 298 3.27 -17.08 -16.06
C SER A 298 2.20 -16.54 -15.10
N LEU A 299 1.27 -15.77 -15.66
CA LEU A 299 -0.02 -15.47 -15.05
C LEU A 299 -1.05 -16.46 -15.56
N GLU A 300 -1.73 -17.16 -14.64
CA GLU A 300 -2.93 -17.92 -14.98
C GLU A 300 -4.02 -17.02 -15.57
N SER A 301 -5.07 -17.63 -16.14
CA SER A 301 -6.22 -16.86 -16.62
C SER A 301 -6.81 -15.98 -15.52
N PHE A 302 -7.49 -14.90 -15.89
CA PHE A 302 -8.02 -13.98 -14.90
C PHE A 302 -8.93 -14.68 -13.91
N THR A 303 -9.81 -15.58 -14.33
CA THR A 303 -10.72 -16.39 -13.50
C THR A 303 -9.97 -17.29 -12.51
N HIS A 304 -8.80 -17.82 -12.87
CA HIS A 304 -8.01 -18.71 -12.00
C HIS A 304 -6.84 -18.02 -11.29
N CYS A 305 -6.57 -16.75 -11.58
CA CYS A 305 -5.56 -15.95 -10.90
C CYS A 305 -5.94 -15.72 -9.42
N THR A 306 -5.08 -16.15 -8.51
CA THR A 306 -5.26 -16.07 -7.05
C THR A 306 -4.05 -15.48 -6.32
N ASP A 307 -2.83 -15.93 -6.65
CA ASP A 307 -1.61 -15.57 -5.90
C ASP A 307 -1.06 -14.18 -6.21
N PHE A 308 -0.94 -13.84 -7.50
CA PHE A 308 -0.37 -12.58 -7.97
C PHE A 308 -1.30 -12.01 -9.05
N ASN A 309 -2.19 -11.11 -8.62
CA ASN A 309 -3.21 -10.49 -9.46
C ASN A 309 -2.80 -9.05 -9.81
N PRO A 310 -2.41 -8.76 -11.07
CA PRO A 310 -1.99 -7.41 -11.45
C PRO A 310 -3.07 -6.35 -11.31
N ILE A 311 -4.36 -6.70 -11.43
CA ILE A 311 -5.47 -5.74 -11.25
C ILE A 311 -5.60 -5.34 -9.78
N GLU A 312 -5.43 -6.29 -8.87
CA GLU A 312 -5.37 -6.00 -7.43
C GLU A 312 -4.19 -5.08 -7.10
N ILE A 313 -3.01 -5.36 -7.64
CA ILE A 313 -1.81 -4.54 -7.42
C ILE A 313 -2.00 -3.14 -8.02
N TYR A 314 -2.57 -3.02 -9.21
CA TYR A 314 -2.88 -1.72 -9.82
C TYR A 314 -3.83 -0.91 -8.93
N ALA A 315 -4.87 -1.55 -8.38
CA ALA A 315 -5.79 -0.92 -7.44
C ALA A 315 -5.11 -0.52 -6.12
N TYR A 316 -4.16 -1.32 -5.63
CA TYR A 316 -3.31 -0.96 -4.49
C TYR A 316 -2.52 0.33 -4.77
N TYR A 317 -1.92 0.49 -5.94
CA TYR A 317 -1.20 1.74 -6.30
C TYR A 317 -2.15 2.94 -6.33
N ILE A 318 -3.33 2.82 -6.96
CA ILE A 318 -4.35 3.88 -6.95
C ILE A 318 -4.71 4.25 -5.50
N GLY A 319 -5.02 3.24 -4.68
CA GLY A 319 -5.42 3.44 -3.29
C GLY A 319 -4.32 4.05 -2.44
N ARG A 320 -3.04 3.69 -2.62
CA ARG A 320 -1.90 4.31 -1.90
C ARG A 320 -1.68 5.76 -2.30
N CYS A 321 -1.85 6.08 -3.59
CA CYS A 321 -1.78 7.46 -4.06
C CYS A 321 -2.92 8.32 -3.50
N ILE A 322 -4.09 7.74 -3.22
CA ILE A 322 -5.25 8.44 -2.66
C ILE A 322 -5.22 8.49 -1.13
N ASN A 323 -5.02 7.35 -0.46
CA ASN A 323 -5.08 7.18 0.99
C ASN A 323 -3.70 7.42 1.62
N ASN A 324 -3.46 8.68 1.96
CA ASN A 324 -2.19 9.17 2.50
C ASN A 324 -2.44 10.27 3.54
N MET A 325 -1.40 10.67 4.28
CA MET A 325 -1.56 11.60 5.41
C MET A 325 -2.15 12.97 5.01
N HIS A 326 -1.99 13.39 3.75
CA HIS A 326 -2.57 14.64 3.25
C HIS A 326 -4.07 14.51 2.97
N ASN A 327 -4.45 13.47 2.25
CA ASN A 327 -5.81 13.28 1.74
C ASN A 327 -6.76 12.64 2.77
N GLY A 328 -6.20 11.92 3.74
CA GLY A 328 -6.96 11.11 4.69
C GLY A 328 -7.31 9.74 4.12
N VAL A 329 -8.30 9.08 4.73
CA VAL A 329 -8.68 7.70 4.44
C VAL A 329 -10.07 7.65 3.83
N PHE A 330 -10.17 7.19 2.59
CA PHE A 330 -11.44 6.98 1.90
C PHE A 330 -11.93 5.55 2.08
N LEU A 331 -13.23 5.40 2.34
CA LEU A 331 -13.84 4.08 2.58
C LEU A 331 -14.87 3.70 1.51
N LYS A 332 -15.26 4.62 0.61
CA LYS A 332 -16.25 4.34 -0.43
C LYS A 332 -15.66 4.54 -1.81
N TYR A 333 -15.78 3.51 -2.65
CA TYR A 333 -15.23 3.48 -4.00
C TYR A 333 -16.30 3.04 -5.00
N PHE A 334 -16.42 3.80 -6.08
CA PHE A 334 -17.28 3.47 -7.21
C PHE A 334 -16.42 3.15 -8.43
N LEU A 335 -16.69 2.01 -9.05
CA LEU A 335 -16.06 1.61 -10.29
C LEU A 335 -17.06 1.73 -11.44
N SER A 336 -16.58 2.27 -12.56
CA SER A 336 -17.22 2.06 -13.86
C SER A 336 -16.99 0.62 -14.33
N TYR A 337 -17.86 0.13 -15.21
CA TYR A 337 -17.66 -1.17 -15.85
C TYR A 337 -18.04 -1.17 -17.33
N PRO A 338 -17.38 -2.02 -18.14
CA PRO A 338 -17.73 -2.18 -19.55
C PRO A 338 -19.05 -2.95 -19.69
N VAL A 339 -19.90 -2.53 -20.64
CA VAL A 339 -21.23 -3.14 -20.86
C VAL A 339 -21.12 -4.59 -21.33
N LYS A 340 -20.08 -4.92 -22.07
CA LYS A 340 -19.89 -6.23 -22.71
C LYS A 340 -19.36 -7.33 -21.78
N TYR A 341 -18.93 -7.00 -20.57
CA TYR A 341 -18.32 -8.00 -19.70
C TYR A 341 -19.40 -8.86 -19.08
N GLU A 342 -19.11 -10.15 -18.99
CA GLU A 342 -19.97 -11.03 -18.22
C GLU A 342 -19.97 -10.61 -16.75
N LYS A 343 -21.11 -10.81 -16.07
CA LYS A 343 -21.29 -10.41 -14.67
C LYS A 343 -20.17 -10.96 -13.77
N HIS A 344 -19.74 -12.19 -14.01
CA HIS A 344 -18.70 -12.83 -13.20
C HIS A 344 -17.31 -12.16 -13.39
N GLN A 345 -16.99 -11.70 -14.61
CA GLN A 345 -15.73 -10.98 -14.90
C GLN A 345 -15.75 -9.61 -14.24
N ALA A 346 -16.85 -8.86 -14.38
CA ALA A 346 -17.00 -7.55 -13.76
C ALA A 346 -16.92 -7.64 -12.22
N GLU A 347 -17.54 -8.66 -11.63
CA GLU A 347 -17.48 -8.91 -10.19
C GLU A 347 -16.06 -9.26 -9.73
N LYS A 348 -15.34 -10.12 -10.48
CA LYS A 348 -13.95 -10.43 -10.14
C LYS A 348 -13.02 -9.21 -10.24
N ILE A 349 -13.26 -8.29 -11.19
CA ILE A 349 -12.55 -7.00 -11.23
C ILE A 349 -12.85 -6.20 -9.97
N ARG A 350 -14.13 -6.07 -9.59
CA ARG A 350 -14.56 -5.38 -8.36
C ARG A 350 -13.88 -5.97 -7.12
N GLU A 351 -13.86 -7.29 -6.97
CA GLU A 351 -13.19 -7.99 -5.87
C GLU A 351 -11.68 -7.78 -5.87
N SER A 352 -11.05 -7.78 -7.05
CA SER A 352 -9.62 -7.49 -7.19
C SER A 352 -9.30 -6.07 -6.71
N PHE A 353 -10.12 -5.10 -7.11
CA PHE A 353 -10.02 -3.72 -6.62
C PHE A 353 -10.27 -3.62 -5.12
N GLU A 354 -11.26 -4.35 -4.60
CA GLU A 354 -11.55 -4.38 -3.18
C GLU A 354 -10.35 -4.87 -2.36
N LYS A 355 -9.71 -5.97 -2.76
CA LYS A 355 -8.50 -6.49 -2.11
C LYS A 355 -7.35 -5.47 -2.12
N GLY A 356 -7.07 -4.89 -3.29
CA GLY A 356 -5.98 -3.94 -3.47
C GLY A 356 -6.20 -2.65 -2.68
N LEU A 357 -7.40 -2.07 -2.76
CA LEU A 357 -7.79 -0.87 -2.02
C LEU A 357 -7.79 -1.12 -0.51
N LYS A 358 -8.27 -2.28 -0.06
CA LYS A 358 -8.28 -2.67 1.36
C LYS A 358 -6.87 -2.68 1.96
N LYS A 359 -5.88 -3.17 1.21
CA LYS A 359 -4.46 -3.16 1.62
C LYS A 359 -3.88 -1.76 1.80
N THR A 360 -4.51 -0.72 1.24
CA THR A 360 -4.04 0.68 1.41
C THR A 360 -4.55 1.35 2.68
N LEU A 361 -5.58 0.76 3.30
CA LEU A 361 -6.24 1.34 4.47
C LEU A 361 -5.44 1.01 5.74
N PRO A 362 -5.26 1.98 6.65
CA PRO A 362 -4.58 1.71 7.91
C PRO A 362 -5.38 0.76 8.81
N ARG A 363 -4.67 -0.01 9.64
CA ARG A 363 -5.25 -1.03 10.52
C ARG A 363 -6.44 -0.54 11.34
N HIS A 364 -6.41 0.69 11.87
CA HIS A 364 -7.47 1.21 12.75
C HIS A 364 -8.86 1.17 12.12
N VAL A 365 -8.96 1.27 10.79
CA VAL A 365 -10.22 1.15 10.03
C VAL A 365 -10.94 -0.17 10.34
N PHE A 366 -10.18 -1.22 10.63
CA PHE A 366 -10.67 -2.57 10.91
C PHE A 366 -10.62 -2.93 12.39
N GLY A 367 -10.32 -1.97 13.26
CA GLY A 367 -10.31 -2.16 14.71
C GLY A 367 -11.71 -2.29 15.32
N ASP A 368 -12.73 -1.75 14.64
CA ASP A 368 -14.13 -1.87 15.03
C ASP A 368 -15.03 -2.23 13.84
N GLU A 369 -16.07 -3.01 14.12
CA GLU A 369 -16.96 -3.55 13.08
C GLU A 369 -17.74 -2.46 12.33
N LYS A 370 -18.07 -1.35 13.01
CA LYS A 370 -18.85 -0.26 12.42
C LYS A 370 -18.04 0.45 11.34
N THR A 371 -16.80 0.82 11.64
CA THR A 371 -15.91 1.45 10.66
C THR A 371 -15.57 0.48 9.52
N ALA A 372 -15.26 -0.79 9.85
CA ALA A 372 -14.97 -1.81 8.85
C ALA A 372 -16.10 -1.98 7.82
N LYS A 373 -17.37 -1.98 8.26
CA LYS A 373 -18.55 -2.08 7.38
C LYS A 373 -18.78 -0.89 6.46
N THR A 374 -18.11 0.25 6.72
CA THR A 374 -18.20 1.41 5.83
C THR A 374 -17.28 1.31 4.62
N PHE A 375 -16.25 0.45 4.68
CA PHE A 375 -15.41 0.15 3.52
C PHE A 375 -16.22 -0.62 2.47
N LYS A 376 -16.38 -0.05 1.28
CA LYS A 376 -17.13 -0.65 0.17
C LYS A 376 -16.57 -0.26 -1.19
N VAL A 377 -16.56 -1.24 -2.08
CA VAL A 377 -16.20 -1.09 -3.49
C VAL A 377 -17.37 -1.60 -4.32
N GLU A 378 -18.03 -0.69 -5.06
CA GLU A 378 -19.28 -0.96 -5.76
C GLU A 378 -19.13 -0.66 -7.27
N LEU A 379 -19.64 -1.58 -8.11
CA LEU A 379 -19.89 -1.30 -9.52
C LEU A 379 -21.11 -0.38 -9.59
N ARG A 380 -20.94 0.86 -10.06
CA ARG A 380 -21.99 1.89 -9.91
C ARG A 380 -22.71 2.26 -11.19
N ALA A 381 -21.99 2.30 -12.31
CA ALA A 381 -22.55 2.65 -13.61
C ALA A 381 -21.68 2.03 -14.70
N SER A 382 -22.29 1.70 -15.84
CA SER A 382 -21.50 1.41 -17.03
C SER A 382 -20.73 2.65 -17.48
N GLU A 383 -19.59 2.46 -18.14
CA GLU A 383 -18.78 3.53 -18.75
C GLU A 383 -19.62 4.53 -19.57
N PRO A 384 -20.43 4.09 -20.57
CA PRO A 384 -21.23 5.02 -21.36
C PRO A 384 -22.36 5.69 -20.56
N CYS A 385 -22.92 5.02 -19.54
CA CYS A 385 -23.91 5.63 -18.65
C CYS A 385 -23.30 6.72 -17.76
N ALA A 386 -22.11 6.48 -17.20
CA ALA A 386 -21.37 7.48 -16.43
C ALA A 386 -21.06 8.73 -17.29
N TYR A 387 -20.68 8.53 -18.56
CA TYR A 387 -20.50 9.62 -19.52
C TYR A 387 -21.81 10.36 -19.78
N ALA A 388 -22.93 9.66 -20.03
CA ALA A 388 -24.24 10.26 -20.24
C ALA A 388 -24.63 11.17 -19.07
N ILE A 389 -24.50 10.69 -17.84
CA ILE A 389 -24.79 11.46 -16.61
C ILE A 389 -23.93 12.75 -16.57
N SER A 390 -22.64 12.63 -16.87
CA SER A 390 -21.71 13.77 -16.87
C SER A 390 -22.08 14.81 -17.94
N ALA A 391 -22.35 14.37 -19.16
CA ALA A 391 -22.74 15.23 -20.28
C ALA A 391 -24.08 15.92 -20.00
N LEU A 392 -25.11 15.17 -19.62
CA LEU A 392 -26.44 15.70 -19.32
C LEU A 392 -26.38 16.73 -18.20
N LYS A 393 -25.58 16.48 -17.16
CA LYS A 393 -25.33 17.46 -16.09
C LYS A 393 -24.67 18.73 -16.62
N SER A 394 -23.60 18.59 -17.42
CA SER A 394 -22.84 19.73 -17.95
C SER A 394 -23.66 20.62 -18.89
N TYR A 395 -24.55 20.03 -19.70
CA TYR A 395 -25.49 20.76 -20.56
C TYR A 395 -26.73 21.30 -19.80
N GLY A 396 -26.79 21.11 -18.48
CA GLY A 396 -27.84 21.66 -17.63
C GLY A 396 -29.18 20.95 -17.72
N PHE A 397 -29.23 19.69 -18.18
CA PHE A 397 -30.46 18.89 -18.28
C PHE A 397 -30.99 18.39 -16.91
N PHE A 398 -30.33 18.76 -15.81
CA PHE A 398 -30.82 18.58 -14.45
C PHE A 398 -31.69 19.75 -13.94
N LYS A 399 -31.73 20.87 -14.67
CA LYS A 399 -32.55 22.04 -14.29
C LYS A 399 -34.03 21.71 -14.46
N SER A 400 -34.87 22.15 -13.52
CA SER A 400 -36.32 21.85 -13.49
C SER A 400 -37.02 22.16 -14.80
N GLU A 401 -36.65 23.27 -15.46
CA GLU A 401 -37.19 23.73 -16.76
C GLU A 401 -36.99 22.73 -17.91
N LYS A 402 -36.00 21.83 -17.80
CA LYS A 402 -35.69 20.81 -18.82
C LYS A 402 -36.17 19.41 -18.44
N LEU A 403 -36.83 19.25 -17.28
CA LEU A 403 -37.28 17.96 -16.74
C LEU A 403 -38.77 17.69 -16.96
N ASP A 404 -39.50 18.61 -17.59
CA ASP A 404 -40.93 18.46 -17.87
C ASP A 404 -41.23 17.37 -18.92
N LYS A 405 -40.23 16.99 -19.72
CA LYS A 405 -40.31 15.91 -20.70
C LYS A 405 -39.09 14.99 -20.58
N PRO A 406 -39.25 13.69 -20.87
CA PRO A 406 -38.12 12.78 -20.90
C PRO A 406 -37.16 13.13 -22.03
N ILE A 407 -35.86 13.06 -21.74
CA ILE A 407 -34.79 13.27 -22.70
C ILE A 407 -34.22 11.91 -23.07
N TYR A 408 -34.27 11.58 -24.35
CA TYR A 408 -33.65 10.36 -24.86
C TYR A 408 -32.22 10.68 -25.28
N TYR A 409 -31.30 9.80 -24.94
CA TYR A 409 -29.90 9.94 -25.31
C TYR A 409 -29.36 8.64 -25.91
N GLY A 410 -28.32 8.78 -26.72
CA GLY A 410 -27.46 7.68 -27.16
C GLY A 410 -26.02 8.07 -26.91
N VAL A 411 -25.23 7.16 -26.33
CA VAL A 411 -23.78 7.30 -26.16
C VAL A 411 -23.11 6.25 -27.02
N PHE A 412 -22.13 6.71 -27.80
CA PHE A 412 -21.28 5.88 -28.65
C PHE A 412 -19.86 6.00 -28.12
N ASP A 413 -19.43 5.02 -27.34
CA ASP A 413 -18.12 5.01 -26.70
C ASP A 413 -17.12 4.23 -27.55
N PHE A 414 -16.20 4.95 -28.19
CA PHE A 414 -15.11 4.40 -29.00
C PHE A 414 -13.81 4.43 -28.18
N GLY A 415 -13.67 3.49 -27.25
CA GLY A 415 -12.51 3.37 -26.38
C GLY A 415 -11.28 2.75 -27.05
N GLY A 416 -10.17 2.68 -26.30
CA GLY A 416 -8.89 2.15 -26.80
C GLY A 416 -8.87 0.64 -27.07
N GLY A 417 -9.93 -0.09 -26.72
CA GLY A 417 -10.04 -1.53 -26.99
C GLY A 417 -11.46 -2.09 -26.88
N THR A 418 -12.46 -1.24 -26.69
CA THR A 418 -13.89 -1.59 -26.64
C THR A 418 -14.67 -0.58 -27.46
N THR A 419 -15.84 -0.99 -27.94
CA THR A 419 -16.80 -0.10 -28.61
C THR A 419 -18.16 -0.42 -28.03
N ASP A 420 -18.70 0.49 -27.25
CA ASP A 420 -19.93 0.27 -26.49
C ASP A 420 -20.98 1.31 -26.85
N PHE A 421 -22.23 0.88 -26.88
CA PHE A 421 -23.38 1.74 -27.20
C PHE A 421 -24.36 1.67 -26.03
N ASP A 422 -24.78 2.82 -25.53
CA ASP A 422 -25.82 2.93 -24.49
C ASP A 422 -26.91 3.85 -24.98
N PHE A 423 -28.15 3.43 -24.81
CA PHE A 423 -29.33 4.24 -25.13
C PHE A 423 -30.18 4.32 -23.87
N GLY A 424 -30.56 5.53 -23.50
CA GLY A 424 -31.28 5.73 -22.25
C GLY A 424 -32.26 6.89 -22.29
N LYS A 425 -32.98 6.98 -21.19
CA LYS A 425 -34.02 7.97 -20.95
C LYS A 425 -33.71 8.69 -19.64
N TRP A 426 -33.51 9.99 -19.72
CA TRP A 426 -33.30 10.88 -18.58
C TRP A 426 -34.63 11.57 -18.25
N GLU A 427 -35.16 11.31 -17.07
CA GLU A 427 -36.43 11.89 -16.61
C GLU A 427 -36.45 12.10 -15.10
N LYS A 428 -37.37 12.95 -14.63
CA LYS A 428 -37.59 13.17 -13.20
C LYS A 428 -38.13 11.89 -12.56
N ALA A 429 -37.48 11.43 -11.49
CA ALA A 429 -37.99 10.31 -10.70
C ALA A 429 -39.37 10.66 -10.12
N LEU A 430 -40.37 9.82 -10.37
CA LEU A 430 -41.75 10.04 -9.92
C LEU A 430 -41.97 9.73 -8.43
N THR A 431 -40.96 9.23 -7.70
CA THR A 431 -40.99 8.99 -6.24
C THR A 431 -39.57 8.94 -5.63
N PRO A 432 -39.35 9.34 -4.35
CA PRO A 432 -38.01 9.42 -3.73
C PRO A 432 -37.32 8.09 -3.34
N ASN A 433 -37.83 6.93 -3.77
CA ASN A 433 -37.37 5.63 -3.24
C ASN A 433 -36.56 4.74 -4.20
N SER A 434 -36.02 5.28 -5.28
CA SER A 434 -35.14 4.51 -6.17
C SER A 434 -33.91 5.31 -6.60
N LEU A 435 -33.03 5.61 -5.65
CA LEU A 435 -31.62 5.82 -5.97
C LEU A 435 -31.02 4.44 -6.28
N THR A 436 -31.10 4.07 -7.56
CA THR A 436 -30.14 3.19 -8.28
C THR A 436 -29.65 1.94 -7.54
N LYS A 437 -30.30 0.81 -7.85
CA LYS A 437 -29.64 -0.49 -7.94
C LYS A 437 -28.61 -0.47 -9.06
#